data_AF-B6VLA9-F1
#
_entry.id   AF-B6VLA9-F1
#
_cell.length_a   1.000
_cell.length_b   1.000
_cell.length_c   1.000
_cell.angle_alpha   90.00
_cell.angle_beta   90.00
_cell.angle_gamma   90.00
#
_symmetry.space_group_name_H-M   'P 1'
#
loop_
_entity.id
_entity.type
_entity.pdbx_description
1 polymer ?
#
loop_
_entity_poly.entity_id
_entity_poly.type
_entity_poly.pdbx_seq_one_letter_code
_entity_poly.pdbx_strand_id
1 'polypeptide(L)'
;MRDEFTQVIPLLAQALNNHYNSDNDIITILNYLFLALDSPYFEQIVQQLSEQTEKHQEAIVNIAQRLQEKGEKLGWERGRQEGIEQGIEQEKLRSHQRQLETARTLLKNRVSLDLIMESTGLSRDELISLQ
;
A
#
# COMPACT_ATOMS: atom_id res chain seq x y z
N MET A 1 24.02 2.77 -11.71
CA MET A 1 23.03 1.79 -11.18
C MET A 1 23.11 0.41 -11.82
N ARG A 2 22.81 0.18 -13.11
CA ARG A 2 22.96 -1.17 -13.73
C ARG A 2 24.40 -1.70 -13.63
N ASP A 3 25.37 -0.81 -13.76
CA ASP A 3 26.80 -1.14 -13.68
C ASP A 3 27.29 -1.42 -12.25
N GLU A 4 26.60 -0.91 -11.22
CA GLU A 4 26.97 -1.13 -9.82
C GLU A 4 26.62 -2.56 -9.37
N PHE A 5 25.43 -3.04 -9.72
CA PHE A 5 25.02 -4.43 -9.42
C PHE A 5 25.87 -5.46 -10.17
N THR A 6 26.29 -5.14 -11.39
CA THR A 6 27.14 -6.02 -12.21
C THR A 6 28.49 -6.31 -11.53
N GLN A 7 29.00 -5.38 -10.72
CA GLN A 7 30.25 -5.57 -9.97
C GLN A 7 30.03 -6.22 -8.60
N VAL A 8 28.90 -5.92 -7.94
CA VAL A 8 28.64 -6.37 -6.56
C VAL A 8 28.07 -7.79 -6.50
N ILE A 9 27.26 -8.20 -7.47
CA ILE A 9 26.63 -9.54 -7.47
C ILE A 9 27.67 -10.67 -7.44
N PRO A 10 28.74 -10.65 -8.27
CA PRO A 10 29.77 -11.69 -8.20
C PRO A 10 30.47 -11.76 -6.85
N LEU A 11 30.71 -10.61 -6.21
CA LEU A 11 31.33 -10.53 -4.88
C LEU A 11 30.42 -11.12 -3.80
N LEU A 12 29.11 -10.83 -3.88
CA LEU A 12 28.11 -11.41 -2.99
C LEU A 12 28.00 -12.92 -3.20
N ALA A 13 27.89 -13.39 -4.44
CA ALA A 13 27.84 -14.82 -4.74
C ALA A 13 29.08 -15.56 -4.20
N GLN A 14 30.28 -14.98 -4.38
CA GLN A 14 31.50 -15.52 -3.81
C GLN A 14 31.45 -15.60 -2.27
N ALA A 15 30.96 -14.54 -1.61
CA ALA A 15 30.80 -14.54 -0.15
C ALA A 15 29.80 -15.60 0.34
N LEU A 16 28.71 -15.81 -0.40
CA LEU A 16 27.70 -16.82 -0.08
C LEU A 16 28.20 -18.26 -0.33
N ASN A 17 29.09 -18.46 -1.30
CA ASN A 17 29.68 -19.76 -1.62
C ASN A 17 30.83 -20.15 -0.66
N ASN A 18 31.38 -19.22 0.13
CA ASN A 18 32.47 -19.51 1.05
C ASN A 18 32.03 -20.39 2.24
N HIS A 19 32.84 -21.40 2.58
CA HIS A 19 32.54 -22.42 3.59
C HIS A 19 32.52 -21.96 5.06
N TYR A 20 32.73 -20.67 5.35
CA TYR A 20 32.75 -20.14 6.71
C TYR A 20 31.38 -19.72 7.24
N ASN A 21 30.37 -19.60 6.38
CA ASN A 21 29.03 -19.19 6.78
C ASN A 21 28.14 -20.42 7.02
N SER A 22 27.41 -20.41 8.15
CA SER A 22 26.34 -21.39 8.35
C SER A 22 25.14 -21.04 7.49
N ASP A 23 24.26 -22.02 7.25
CA ASP A 23 23.03 -21.79 6.48
C ASP A 23 22.15 -20.69 7.13
N ASN A 24 22.19 -20.55 8.46
CA ASN A 24 21.49 -19.50 9.20
C ASN A 24 22.09 -18.11 8.97
N ASP A 25 23.42 -18.00 8.86
CA ASP A 25 24.09 -16.73 8.57
C ASP A 25 23.73 -16.27 7.16
N ILE A 26 23.75 -17.20 6.20
CA ILE A 26 23.36 -16.95 4.80
C ILE A 26 21.90 -16.49 4.73
N ILE A 27 20.98 -17.20 5.37
CA ILE A 27 19.56 -16.82 5.41
C ILE A 27 19.40 -15.43 6.03
N THR A 28 20.11 -15.14 7.12
CA THR A 28 20.06 -13.83 7.78
C THR A 28 20.55 -12.71 6.86
N ILE A 29 21.69 -12.90 6.19
CA ILE A 29 22.26 -11.94 5.25
C ILE A 29 21.30 -11.69 4.09
N LEU A 30 20.75 -12.74 3.49
CA LEU A 30 19.80 -12.63 2.37
C LEU A 30 18.51 -11.90 2.78
N ASN A 31 18.00 -12.17 3.99
CA ASN A 31 16.84 -11.45 4.52
C ASN A 31 17.11 -9.95 4.66
N TYR A 32 18.24 -9.57 5.23
CA TYR A 32 18.58 -8.15 5.37
C TYR A 32 18.87 -7.47 4.03
N LEU A 33 19.58 -8.16 3.14
CA LEU A 33 19.87 -7.67 1.79
C LEU A 33 18.57 -7.36 1.05
N PHE A 34 17.67 -8.33 0.93
CA PHE A 34 16.44 -8.16 0.16
C PHE A 34 15.42 -7.26 0.84
N LEU A 35 15.44 -7.13 2.17
CA LEU A 35 14.61 -6.17 2.88
C LEU A 35 15.09 -4.72 2.65
N ALA A 36 16.40 -4.51 2.58
CA ALA A 36 16.99 -3.17 2.38
C ALA A 36 17.12 -2.79 0.90
N LEU A 37 16.99 -3.74 -0.02
CA LEU A 37 17.16 -3.52 -1.45
C LEU A 37 15.97 -2.75 -2.03
N ASP A 38 16.15 -1.45 -2.21
CA ASP A 38 15.22 -0.58 -2.94
C ASP A 38 15.69 -0.44 -4.39
N SER A 39 15.25 -1.34 -5.27
CA SER A 39 15.67 -1.36 -6.67
C SER A 39 14.58 -1.89 -7.60
N PRO A 40 14.32 -1.22 -8.75
CA PRO A 40 13.42 -1.73 -9.78
C PRO A 40 13.97 -2.98 -10.49
N TYR A 41 15.24 -3.32 -10.27
CA TYR A 41 15.90 -4.50 -10.84
C TYR A 41 15.93 -5.69 -9.88
N PHE A 42 15.11 -5.69 -8.82
CA PHE A 42 15.07 -6.72 -7.79
C PHE A 42 15.03 -8.15 -8.36
N GLU A 43 14.11 -8.43 -9.29
CA GLU A 43 13.98 -9.75 -9.91
C GLU A 43 15.25 -10.19 -10.66
N GLN A 44 15.89 -9.26 -11.38
CA GLN A 44 17.14 -9.54 -12.10
C GLN A 44 18.30 -9.82 -11.12
N ILE A 45 18.35 -9.08 -10.01
CA ILE A 45 19.36 -9.27 -8.97
C ILE A 45 19.18 -10.62 -8.29
N VAL A 46 17.94 -11.00 -7.93
CA VAL A 46 17.62 -12.31 -7.36
C VAL A 46 18.02 -13.42 -8.33
N GLN A 47 17.65 -13.30 -9.60
CA GLN A 47 17.98 -14.28 -10.63
C GLN A 47 19.51 -14.45 -10.74
N GLN A 48 20.25 -13.38 -10.98
CA GLN A 48 21.71 -13.45 -11.18
C GLN A 48 22.43 -13.96 -9.93
N LEU A 49 22.00 -13.55 -8.73
CA LEU A 49 22.60 -14.02 -7.48
C LEU A 49 22.30 -15.51 -7.26
N SER A 50 21.10 -15.98 -7.60
CA SER A 50 20.71 -17.38 -7.49
C SER A 50 21.48 -18.27 -8.47
N GLU A 51 21.67 -17.83 -9.72
CA GLU A 51 22.41 -18.55 -10.76
C GLU A 51 23.91 -18.68 -10.43
N GLN A 52 24.47 -17.74 -9.68
CA GLN A 52 25.89 -17.73 -9.28
C GLN A 52 26.15 -18.38 -7.91
N THR A 53 25.10 -18.82 -7.20
CA THR A 53 25.20 -19.38 -5.84
C THR A 53 24.69 -20.82 -5.81
N GLU A 54 25.59 -21.81 -5.90
CA GLU A 54 25.22 -23.23 -6.02
C GLU A 54 24.55 -23.78 -4.74
N LYS A 55 25.09 -23.47 -3.56
CA LYS A 55 24.65 -24.08 -2.29
C LYS A 55 23.34 -23.50 -1.75
N HIS A 56 23.04 -22.24 -2.08
CA HIS A 56 21.98 -21.46 -1.43
C HIS A 56 20.95 -20.88 -2.41
N GLN A 57 20.93 -21.36 -3.66
CA GLN A 57 19.98 -20.95 -4.68
C GLN A 57 18.52 -21.00 -4.19
N GLU A 58 18.11 -22.11 -3.58
CA GLU A 58 16.74 -22.30 -3.08
C GLU A 58 16.39 -21.31 -1.97
N ALA A 59 17.34 -21.04 -1.05
CA ALA A 59 17.14 -20.06 0.01
C ALA A 59 16.94 -18.64 -0.54
N ILE A 60 17.71 -18.27 -1.57
CA ILE A 60 17.59 -16.97 -2.26
C ILE A 60 16.19 -16.81 -2.85
N VAL A 61 15.75 -17.80 -3.64
CA VAL A 61 14.44 -17.77 -4.33
C VAL A 61 13.29 -17.75 -3.32
N ASN A 62 13.34 -18.62 -2.29
CA ASN A 62 12.27 -18.69 -1.29
C ASN A 62 12.15 -17.40 -0.46
N ILE A 63 13.26 -16.76 -0.11
CA ILE A 63 13.23 -15.48 0.62
C ILE A 63 12.66 -14.38 -0.29
N ALA A 64 13.09 -14.31 -1.55
CA ALA A 64 12.58 -13.35 -2.52
C ALA A 64 11.06 -13.50 -2.72
N GLN A 65 10.58 -14.73 -2.94
CA GLN A 65 9.16 -15.02 -3.10
C GLN A 65 8.36 -14.61 -1.86
N ARG A 66 8.82 -14.98 -0.66
CA ARG A 66 8.16 -14.60 0.59
C ARG A 66 8.05 -13.08 0.76
N LEU A 67 9.08 -12.34 0.36
CA LEU A 67 9.07 -10.87 0.42
C LEU A 67 8.10 -10.27 -0.60
N GLN A 68 8.03 -10.82 -1.81
CA GLN A 68 7.04 -10.43 -2.81
C GLN A 68 5.62 -10.65 -2.31
N GLU A 69 5.30 -11.85 -1.81
CA GLU A 69 3.98 -12.18 -1.24
C GLU A 69 3.60 -11.24 -0.07
N LYS A 70 4.57 -10.92 0.79
CA LYS A 70 4.39 -9.94 1.86
C LYS A 70 4.09 -8.54 1.28
N GLY A 71 4.81 -8.12 0.25
CA GLY A 71 4.60 -6.85 -0.44
C GLY A 71 3.20 -6.76 -1.06
N GLU A 72 2.78 -7.79 -1.79
CA GLU A 72 1.44 -7.87 -2.39
C GLU A 72 0.34 -7.79 -1.33
N LYS A 73 0.48 -8.54 -0.23
CA LYS A 73 -0.47 -8.51 0.87
C LYS A 73 -0.57 -7.12 1.53
N LEU A 74 0.58 -6.48 1.78
CA LEU A 74 0.61 -5.13 2.35
C LEU A 74 -0.01 -4.10 1.39
N GLY A 75 0.30 -4.20 0.10
CA GLY A 75 -0.26 -3.34 -0.94
C GLY A 75 -1.77 -3.49 -1.04
N TRP A 76 -2.27 -4.72 -1.03
CA TRP A 76 -3.71 -4.99 -1.07
C TRP A 76 -4.43 -4.44 0.16
N GLU A 77 -3.90 -4.67 1.36
CA GLU A 77 -4.51 -4.19 2.59
C GLU A 77 -4.53 -2.67 2.67
N ARG A 78 -3.42 -2.02 2.27
CA ARG A 78 -3.33 -0.55 2.19
C ARG A 78 -4.32 0.00 1.18
N GLY A 79 -4.36 -0.55 -0.04
CA GLY A 79 -5.28 -0.11 -1.08
C GLY A 79 -6.74 -0.31 -0.69
N ARG A 80 -7.07 -1.40 0.00
CA ARG A 80 -8.41 -1.66 0.55
C ARG A 80 -8.79 -0.62 1.60
N GLN A 81 -7.89 -0.31 2.53
CA GLN A 81 -8.13 0.69 3.56
C GLN A 81 -8.33 2.09 2.95
N GLU A 82 -7.42 2.53 2.08
CA GLU A 82 -7.51 3.81 1.38
C GLU A 82 -8.81 3.90 0.56
N GLY A 83 -9.20 2.81 -0.13
CA GLY A 83 -10.45 2.75 -0.88
C GLY A 83 -11.70 2.86 0.00
N ILE A 84 -11.71 2.23 1.18
CA ILE A 84 -12.82 2.35 2.13
C ILE A 84 -12.93 3.77 2.68
N GLU A 85 -11.81 4.37 3.10
CA GLU A 85 -11.77 5.74 3.62
C GLU A 85 -12.26 6.75 2.58
N GLN A 86 -11.77 6.64 1.34
CA GLN A 86 -12.25 7.47 0.23
C GLN A 86 -13.73 7.25 -0.07
N GLY A 87 -14.21 6.00 -0.02
CA GLY A 87 -15.62 5.67 -0.23
C GLY A 87 -16.53 6.29 0.84
N ILE A 88 -16.13 6.22 2.10
CA ILE A 88 -16.86 6.83 3.22
C ILE A 88 -16.94 8.35 3.06
N GLU A 89 -15.81 9.00 2.71
CA GLU A 89 -15.77 10.44 2.55
C GLU A 89 -16.63 10.92 1.37
N GLN A 90 -16.56 10.21 0.23
CA GLN A 90 -17.42 10.49 -0.92
C GLN A 90 -18.90 10.32 -0.59
N GLU A 91 -19.27 9.27 0.17
CA GLU A 91 -20.66 9.05 0.55
C GLU A 91 -21.17 10.09 1.55
N LYS A 92 -20.34 10.53 2.50
CA LYS A 92 -20.68 11.66 3.37
C LYS A 92 -20.98 12.92 2.57
N LEU A 93 -20.12 13.26 1.61
CA LEU A 93 -20.31 14.43 0.76
C LEU A 93 -21.61 14.32 -0.07
N ARG A 94 -21.86 13.16 -0.69
CA ARG A 94 -23.10 12.92 -1.45
C ARG A 94 -24.35 12.93 -0.58
N SER A 95 -24.28 12.34 0.62
CA SER A 95 -25.37 12.37 1.59
C SER A 95 -25.69 13.80 1.99
N HIS A 96 -24.65 14.60 2.29
CA HIS A 96 -24.80 16.00 2.64
C HIS A 96 -25.41 16.82 1.49
N GLN A 97 -24.97 16.60 0.25
CA GLN A 97 -25.59 17.23 -0.93
C GLN A 97 -27.08 16.88 -1.05
N ARG A 98 -27.47 15.62 -0.85
CA ARG A 98 -28.88 15.20 -0.84
C ARG A 98 -29.70 15.87 0.27
N GLN A 99 -29.11 16.06 1.46
CA GLN A 99 -29.74 16.80 2.56
C GLN A 99 -30.01 18.25 2.14
N LEU A 100 -29.04 18.92 1.51
CA LEU A 100 -29.20 20.29 1.01
C LEU A 100 -30.29 20.40 -0.07
N GLU A 101 -30.32 19.47 -1.04
CA GLU A 101 -31.36 19.44 -2.08
C GLU A 101 -32.77 19.22 -1.49
N THR A 102 -32.88 18.32 -0.52
CA THR A 102 -34.12 18.06 0.21
C THR A 102 -34.56 19.32 0.96
N ALA A 103 -33.66 19.98 1.68
CA ALA A 103 -33.95 21.22 2.40
C ALA A 103 -34.41 22.35 1.47
N ARG A 104 -33.76 22.54 0.30
CA ARG A 104 -34.21 23.52 -0.72
C ARG A 104 -35.65 23.26 -1.15
N THR A 105 -36.00 21.99 -1.35
CA THR A 105 -37.36 21.59 -1.75
C THR A 105 -38.38 21.89 -0.64
N LEU A 106 -38.05 21.59 0.61
CA LEU A 106 -38.93 21.85 1.76
C LEU A 106 -39.11 23.35 2.03
N LEU A 107 -38.03 24.14 1.91
CA LEU A 107 -38.08 25.61 2.01
C LEU A 107 -39.01 26.20 0.95
N LYS A 108 -38.92 25.74 -0.30
CA LYS A 108 -39.82 26.17 -1.39
C LYS A 108 -41.29 25.87 -1.08
N ASN A 109 -41.55 24.78 -0.36
CA ASN A 109 -42.88 24.37 0.09
C ASN A 109 -43.31 25.02 1.42
N ARG A 110 -42.56 26.02 1.92
CA ARG A 110 -42.84 26.78 3.14
C ARG A 110 -42.92 25.92 4.42
N VAL A 111 -42.20 24.80 4.43
CA VAL A 111 -42.03 23.99 5.65
C VAL A 111 -41.21 24.81 6.68
N SER A 112 -41.55 24.69 7.97
CA SER A 112 -40.85 25.43 9.02
C SER A 112 -39.39 25.01 9.13
N LEU A 113 -38.51 25.97 9.46
CA LEU A 113 -37.08 25.71 9.61
C LEU A 113 -36.79 24.61 10.63
N ASP A 114 -37.50 24.61 11.77
CA ASP A 114 -37.30 23.62 12.83
C ASP A 114 -37.56 22.18 12.32
N LEU A 115 -38.62 21.98 11.52
CA LEU A 115 -38.93 20.65 10.97
C LEU A 115 -37.93 20.22 9.89
N ILE A 116 -37.40 21.18 9.10
CA ILE A 116 -36.36 20.89 8.10
C ILE A 116 -35.05 20.49 8.80
N MET A 117 -34.66 21.20 9.86
CA MET A 117 -33.48 20.85 10.66
C MET A 117 -33.60 19.45 11.26
N GLU A 118 -34.76 19.13 11.85
CA GLU A 118 -35.04 17.80 12.42
C GLU A 118 -35.00 16.69 11.33
N SER A 119 -35.52 16.97 10.13
CA SER A 119 -35.62 15.98 9.06
C SER A 119 -34.32 15.76 8.27
N THR A 120 -33.49 16.78 8.15
CA THR A 120 -32.27 16.75 7.30
C THR A 120 -30.97 16.70 8.11
N GLY A 121 -31.02 17.07 9.39
CA GLY A 121 -29.83 17.19 10.23
C GLY A 121 -28.96 18.42 9.92
N LEU A 122 -29.39 19.29 9.00
CA LEU A 122 -28.68 20.53 8.66
C LEU A 122 -28.81 21.56 9.79
N SER A 123 -27.76 22.35 9.97
CA SER A 123 -27.76 23.49 10.89
C SER A 123 -28.61 24.64 10.35
N ARG A 124 -28.99 25.54 11.25
CA ARG A 124 -29.73 26.75 10.89
C ARG A 124 -28.94 27.61 9.89
N ASP A 125 -27.63 27.75 10.09
CA ASP A 125 -26.77 28.56 9.23
C ASP A 125 -26.70 28.00 7.81
N GLU A 126 -26.59 26.68 7.68
CA GLU A 126 -26.69 26.01 6.39
C GLU A 126 -28.04 26.29 5.72
N LEU A 127 -29.16 26.19 6.44
CA LEU A 127 -30.48 26.49 5.88
C LEU A 127 -30.64 27.95 5.47
N ILE A 128 -30.11 28.90 6.25
CA ILE A 128 -30.13 30.33 5.91
C ILE A 128 -29.35 30.59 4.61
N SER A 129 -28.23 29.90 4.40
CA SER A 129 -27.44 30.02 3.17
C SER A 129 -28.13 29.47 1.91
N LEU A 130 -29.22 28.70 2.07
CA LEU A 130 -30.00 28.12 0.97
C LEU A 130 -31.18 29.00 0.51
N GLN A 131 -31.54 30.04 1.27
CA GLN A 131 -32.65 30.96 0.98
C GLN A 131 -32.23 32.09 0.04
#